data_AF-A0A9W4S325-F1
#
_entry.id   AF-A0A9W4S325-F1
#
_cell.length_a   1.000
_cell.length_b   1.000
_cell.length_c   1.000
_cell.angle_alpha   90.00
_cell.angle_beta   90.00
_cell.angle_gamma   90.00
#
_symmetry.space_group_name_H-M   'P 1'
#
loop_
_entity.id
_entity.type
_entity.pdbx_description
1 polymer ?
#
loop_
_entity_poly.entity_id
_entity_poly.type
_entity_poly.pdbx_seq_one_letter_code
_entity_poly.pdbx_strand_id
1 'polypeptide(L)'
;MSNLQDLHLYFEDGYQSLMVAVQYELLKQRITVPGVTRFRHFAETTAHFIPTVFTGLNALHLSVVMDNSPKTIPDLSTIASKLNLHTLSLSNSGWQAKDFDEIYDLFPGVTKLIIGGEIQKFKLSTVFPVFGRFQKLEILGLTDLFDFTMGDVMTNLLDEEGVCACDCCLGDDPCIIDTNCDCDECHYNDENYEKFHDMAQRNLSMSMEENQVENAISLFEECPGLETVYFQLRSDDCSTCYRPIKDYKGNADTVTINEYENWPQISTDFYY
;
A
#
# COMPACT_ATOMS: atom_id res chain seq x y z
N MET A 1 21.40 -3.75 26.58
CA MET A 1 21.31 -4.13 25.15
C MET A 1 21.83 -2.97 24.31
N SER A 2 23.16 -2.81 24.20
CA SER A 2 23.75 -1.60 23.60
C SER A 2 23.75 -1.56 22.07
N ASN A 3 23.44 -2.68 21.40
CA ASN A 3 23.49 -2.79 19.93
C ASN A 3 22.12 -3.07 19.28
N LEU A 4 21.02 -3.01 20.04
CA LEU A 4 19.69 -3.28 19.51
C LEU A 4 19.16 -2.03 18.79
N GLN A 5 19.13 -2.06 17.45
CA GLN A 5 18.69 -0.95 16.59
C GLN A 5 17.31 -1.16 15.97
N ASP A 6 16.95 -2.41 15.73
CA ASP A 6 15.67 -2.81 15.17
C ASP A 6 14.95 -3.69 16.19
N LEU A 7 13.73 -3.29 16.54
CA LEU A 7 12.90 -4.02 17.47
C LEU A 7 11.52 -4.25 16.85
N HIS A 8 11.20 -5.52 16.63
CA HIS A 8 9.87 -5.96 16.25
C HIS A 8 9.21 -6.61 17.47
N LEU A 9 8.12 -6.00 17.95
CA LEU A 9 7.27 -6.61 18.97
C LEU A 9 5.99 -7.09 18.30
N TYR A 10 5.94 -8.40 18.03
CA TYR A 10 4.77 -9.07 17.50
C TYR A 10 4.17 -9.98 18.58
N PHE A 11 2.91 -9.76 18.90
CA PHE A 11 2.15 -10.59 19.84
C PHE A 11 0.96 -11.15 19.05
N GLU A 12 1.06 -12.42 18.67
CA GLU A 12 0.01 -13.14 17.96
C GLU A 12 -1.19 -13.42 18.88
N ASP A 13 -2.35 -13.67 18.30
CA ASP A 13 -3.62 -14.12 18.91
C ASP A 13 -3.67 -14.26 20.45
N GLY A 14 -4.43 -13.36 21.10
CA GLY A 14 -4.85 -13.49 22.51
C GLY A 14 -3.91 -12.91 23.57
N TYR A 15 -2.74 -12.40 23.18
CA TYR A 15 -1.73 -11.84 24.12
C TYR A 15 -1.69 -10.30 24.18
N GLN A 16 -2.75 -9.60 23.74
CA GLN A 16 -2.87 -8.14 23.92
C GLN A 16 -2.61 -7.70 25.37
N SER A 17 -3.11 -8.48 26.34
CA SER A 17 -2.92 -8.23 27.77
C SER A 17 -1.44 -8.28 28.19
N LEU A 18 -0.64 -9.17 27.59
CA LEU A 18 0.80 -9.24 27.82
C LEU A 18 1.51 -8.03 27.21
N MET A 19 1.13 -7.62 26.00
CA MET A 19 1.70 -6.41 25.38
C MET A 19 1.44 -5.17 26.25
N VAL A 20 0.21 -4.99 26.73
CA VAL A 20 -0.14 -3.90 27.66
C VAL A 20 0.68 -4.00 28.96
N ALA A 21 0.84 -5.21 29.52
CA ALA A 21 1.65 -5.40 30.73
C ALA A 21 3.13 -5.06 30.51
N VAL A 22 3.70 -5.43 29.36
CA VAL A 22 5.08 -5.08 28.99
C VAL A 22 5.23 -3.57 28.84
N GLN A 23 4.32 -2.92 28.12
CA GLN A 23 4.32 -1.45 27.98
C GLN A 23 4.26 -0.75 29.34
N TYR A 24 3.37 -1.22 30.22
CA TYR A 24 3.23 -0.68 31.58
C TYR A 24 4.49 -0.85 32.40
N GLU A 25 5.12 -2.04 32.38
CA GLU A 25 6.35 -2.29 33.14
C GLU A 25 7.54 -1.50 32.59
N LEU A 26 7.67 -1.33 31.28
CA LEU A 26 8.69 -0.47 30.67
C LEU A 26 8.58 0.97 31.20
N LEU A 27 7.37 1.50 31.27
CA LEU A 27 7.12 2.86 31.77
C LEU A 27 7.33 2.97 33.28
N LYS A 28 6.80 2.02 34.05
CA LYS A 28 6.92 1.97 35.50
C LYS A 28 8.39 1.90 35.95
N GLN A 29 9.19 1.11 35.25
CA GLN A 29 10.63 0.98 35.50
C GLN A 29 11.47 2.10 34.84
N ARG A 30 10.82 3.04 34.12
CA ARG A 30 11.47 4.16 33.41
C ARG A 30 12.56 3.68 32.45
N ILE A 31 12.31 2.55 31.80
CA ILE A 31 13.23 2.00 30.81
C ILE A 31 13.28 2.94 29.61
N THR A 32 14.51 3.27 29.21
CA THR A 32 14.77 3.97 27.95
C THR A 32 15.73 3.10 27.14
N VAL A 33 15.47 2.98 25.85
CA VAL A 33 16.21 2.18 24.89
C VAL A 33 16.55 3.08 23.70
N PRO A 34 17.46 4.05 23.87
CA PRO A 34 17.81 5.02 22.82
C PRO A 34 18.46 4.38 21.59
N GLY A 35 18.99 3.15 21.72
CA GLY A 35 19.58 2.42 20.60
C GLY A 35 18.57 1.98 19.55
N VAL A 36 17.29 1.83 19.91
CA VAL A 36 16.23 1.40 18.98
C VAL A 36 15.84 2.58 18.10
N THR A 37 16.19 2.49 16.82
CA THR A 37 15.86 3.50 15.81
C THR A 37 14.65 3.07 14.97
N ARG A 38 14.39 1.76 14.89
CA ARG A 38 13.30 1.14 14.13
C ARG A 38 12.36 0.36 15.05
N PHE A 39 11.07 0.61 14.93
CA PHE A 39 10.06 -0.07 15.73
C PHE A 39 8.85 -0.48 14.88
N ARG A 40 8.43 -1.73 15.01
CA ARG A 40 7.18 -2.24 14.42
C ARG A 40 6.17 -2.52 15.53
N HIS A 41 4.96 -1.96 15.38
CA HIS A 41 3.89 -2.06 16.37
C HIS A 41 2.55 -2.41 15.72
N PHE A 42 1.81 -3.29 16.37
CA PHE A 42 0.43 -3.60 16.02
C PHE A 42 -0.50 -2.61 16.75
N ALA A 43 -1.22 -1.76 16.02
CA ALA A 43 -1.83 -0.54 16.56
C ALA A 43 -3.17 -0.74 17.30
N GLU A 44 -3.46 -1.96 17.76
CA GLU A 44 -4.60 -2.23 18.65
C GLU A 44 -4.38 -1.74 20.09
N THR A 45 -3.16 -1.31 20.43
CA THR A 45 -2.82 -0.84 21.78
C THR A 45 -2.28 0.57 21.82
N THR A 46 -2.12 1.07 23.05
CA THR A 46 -1.69 2.46 23.28
C THR A 46 -0.30 2.71 22.72
N ALA A 47 -0.15 3.82 22.00
CA ALA A 47 1.14 4.22 21.47
C ALA A 47 1.97 5.03 22.49
N HIS A 48 1.37 5.47 23.61
CA HIS A 48 1.95 6.48 24.50
C HIS A 48 3.37 6.19 25.03
N PHE A 49 3.74 4.91 25.15
CA PHE A 49 5.04 4.49 25.66
C PHE A 49 6.17 4.73 24.65
N ILE A 50 5.86 4.74 23.34
CA ILE A 50 6.84 4.78 22.26
C ILE A 50 7.85 5.93 22.41
N PRO A 51 7.45 7.21 22.50
CA PRO A 51 8.41 8.31 22.61
C PRO A 51 9.19 8.30 23.94
N THR A 52 8.64 7.66 24.98
CA THR A 52 9.28 7.59 26.30
C THR A 52 10.34 6.48 26.34
N VAL A 53 10.04 5.33 25.74
CA VAL A 53 10.91 4.15 25.76
C VAL A 53 11.94 4.21 24.63
N PHE A 54 11.55 4.61 23.42
CA PHE A 54 12.41 4.60 22.22
C PHE A 54 12.78 6.03 21.82
N THR A 55 13.63 6.67 22.62
CA THR A 55 13.99 8.08 22.43
C THR A 55 14.85 8.35 21.18
N GLY A 56 15.44 7.31 20.58
CA GLY A 56 16.19 7.38 19.32
C GLY A 56 15.39 6.98 18.09
N LEU A 57 14.08 6.76 18.22
CA LEU A 57 13.23 6.26 17.14
C LEU A 57 13.17 7.25 15.97
N ASN A 58 13.51 6.77 14.78
CA ASN A 58 13.43 7.52 13.52
C ASN A 58 12.57 6.80 12.46
N ALA A 59 12.22 5.54 12.68
CA ALA A 59 11.43 4.74 11.74
C ALA A 59 10.37 3.94 12.48
N LEU A 60 9.11 4.08 12.07
CA LEU A 60 7.96 3.46 12.73
C LEU A 60 7.09 2.75 11.70
N HIS A 61 6.73 1.49 11.99
CA HIS A 61 5.67 0.78 11.29
C HIS A 61 4.48 0.58 12.22
N LEU A 62 3.28 0.97 11.77
CA LEU A 62 2.01 0.73 12.46
C LEU A 62 1.07 -0.08 11.57
N SER A 63 0.57 -1.19 12.10
CA SER A 63 -0.56 -1.90 11.49
C SER A 63 -1.86 -1.37 12.08
N VAL A 64 -2.65 -0.67 11.26
CA VAL A 64 -3.96 -0.14 11.61
C VAL A 64 -4.99 -1.26 11.43
N VAL A 65 -5.90 -1.39 12.39
CA VAL A 65 -7.02 -2.33 12.28
C VAL A 65 -7.91 -1.96 11.09
N MET A 66 -8.49 -2.96 10.44
CA MET A 66 -9.42 -2.76 9.32
C MET A 66 -10.50 -1.71 9.64
N ASP A 67 -10.76 -0.84 8.66
CA ASP A 67 -11.74 0.26 8.71
C ASP A 67 -11.51 1.34 9.79
N ASN A 68 -10.40 1.28 10.52
CA ASN A 68 -9.98 2.35 11.43
C ASN A 68 -9.03 3.32 10.71
N SER A 69 -9.02 4.58 11.16
CA SER A 69 -8.09 5.60 10.66
C SER A 69 -6.88 5.75 11.59
N PRO A 70 -5.76 6.35 11.14
CA PRO A 70 -4.60 6.57 12.01
C PRO A 70 -4.93 7.36 13.29
N LYS A 71 -5.85 8.34 13.25
CA LYS A 71 -6.23 9.10 14.46
C LYS A 71 -7.00 8.28 15.49
N THR A 72 -7.56 7.12 15.14
CA THR A 72 -8.25 6.27 16.13
C THR A 72 -7.31 5.41 16.96
N ILE A 73 -6.02 5.32 16.56
CA ILE A 73 -5.00 4.62 17.34
C ILE A 73 -4.83 5.33 18.70
N PRO A 74 -5.04 4.63 19.83
CA PRO A 74 -4.99 5.26 21.14
C PRO A 74 -3.68 6.00 21.42
N ASP A 75 -3.80 7.24 21.87
CA ASP A 75 -2.72 8.19 22.19
C ASP A 75 -1.84 8.65 21.01
N LEU A 76 -2.05 8.15 19.78
CA LEU A 76 -1.18 8.48 18.64
C LEU A 76 -1.15 9.99 18.37
N SER A 77 -2.33 10.64 18.35
CA SER A 77 -2.46 12.10 18.17
C SER A 77 -1.75 12.91 19.24
N THR A 78 -1.59 12.36 20.45
CA THR A 78 -0.93 13.02 21.58
C THR A 78 0.59 12.86 21.51
N ILE A 79 1.09 11.80 20.88
CA ILE A 79 2.52 11.53 20.78
C ILE A 79 3.15 11.85 19.43
N ALA A 80 2.37 12.00 18.36
CA ALA A 80 2.89 12.12 17.00
C ALA A 80 3.91 13.27 16.89
N SER A 81 3.61 14.43 17.47
CA SER A 81 4.51 15.59 17.51
C SER A 81 5.79 15.41 18.35
N LYS A 82 5.86 14.35 19.16
CA LYS A 82 7.04 14.00 19.97
C LYS A 82 7.95 12.99 19.26
N LEU A 83 7.49 12.39 18.16
CA LEU A 83 8.26 11.43 17.38
C LEU A 83 9.03 12.17 16.29
N ASN A 84 10.35 11.96 16.23
CA ASN A 84 11.21 12.55 15.21
C ASN A 84 11.44 11.57 14.05
N LEU A 85 10.36 11.19 13.37
CA LEU A 85 10.39 10.16 12.33
C LEU A 85 10.90 10.71 11.00
N HIS A 86 11.80 9.94 10.38
CA HIS A 86 12.18 10.06 8.98
C HIS A 86 11.33 9.11 8.13
N THR A 87 11.11 7.88 8.63
CA THR A 87 10.39 6.83 7.92
C THR A 87 9.12 6.44 8.66
N LEU A 88 7.99 6.51 7.97
CA LEU A 88 6.70 6.02 8.46
C LEU A 88 6.17 4.95 7.52
N SER A 89 5.78 3.82 8.08
CA SER A 89 5.03 2.78 7.38
C SER A 89 3.71 2.55 8.08
N LEU A 90 2.62 2.57 7.32
CA LEU A 90 1.27 2.29 7.80
C LEU A 90 0.69 1.17 6.96
N SER A 91 0.06 0.18 7.59
CA SER A 91 -0.65 -0.89 6.91
C SER A 91 -2.10 -0.92 7.34
N ASN A 92 -3.04 -0.92 6.39
CA ASN A 92 -4.47 -1.02 6.66
C ASN A 92 -5.19 -1.68 5.48
N SER A 93 -6.17 -2.54 5.74
CA SER A 93 -7.02 -3.16 4.71
C SER A 93 -8.29 -2.36 4.42
N GLY A 94 -8.39 -1.10 4.84
CA GLY A 94 -9.62 -0.32 4.70
C GLY A 94 -9.41 1.17 4.47
N TRP A 95 -8.35 1.56 3.74
CA TRP A 95 -8.01 2.97 3.55
C TRP A 95 -9.16 3.76 2.92
N GLN A 96 -9.42 4.95 3.48
CA GLN A 96 -10.31 5.97 2.94
C GLN A 96 -9.50 7.21 2.56
N ALA A 97 -9.96 7.97 1.56
CA ALA A 97 -9.24 9.18 1.10
C ALA A 97 -8.95 10.18 2.25
N LYS A 98 -9.91 10.33 3.18
CA LYS A 98 -9.76 11.19 4.36
C LYS A 98 -8.62 10.78 5.30
N ASP A 99 -8.23 9.50 5.30
CA ASP A 99 -7.20 9.00 6.21
C ASP A 99 -5.84 9.57 5.83
N PHE A 100 -5.62 9.90 4.56
CA PHE A 100 -4.37 10.52 4.07
C PHE A 100 -4.19 11.93 4.63
N ASP A 101 -5.28 12.70 4.80
CA ASP A 101 -5.24 13.96 5.53
C ASP A 101 -4.79 13.77 6.97
N GLU A 102 -5.29 12.72 7.63
CA GLU A 102 -4.88 12.41 8.99
C GLU A 102 -3.42 12.01 9.10
N ILE A 103 -2.88 11.27 8.14
CA ILE A 103 -1.47 10.90 8.08
C ILE A 103 -0.61 12.17 8.01
N TYR A 104 -0.97 13.11 7.13
CA TYR A 104 -0.27 14.38 7.03
C TYR A 104 -0.36 15.20 8.33
N ASP A 105 -1.55 15.30 8.93
CA ASP A 105 -1.75 16.05 10.18
C ASP A 105 -0.87 15.51 11.32
N LEU A 106 -0.70 14.18 11.38
CA LEU A 106 0.08 13.52 12.43
C LEU A 106 1.58 13.58 12.14
N PHE A 107 2.00 13.37 10.89
CA PHE A 107 3.39 13.13 10.52
C PHE A 107 3.85 13.97 9.32
N PRO A 108 3.74 15.31 9.36
CA PRO A 108 4.00 16.15 8.17
C PRO A 108 5.48 16.20 7.75
N GLY A 109 6.40 15.75 8.61
CA GLY A 109 7.84 15.91 8.45
C GLY A 109 8.60 14.69 7.93
N VAL A 110 7.91 13.58 7.62
CA VAL A 110 8.55 12.34 7.15
C VAL A 110 9.18 12.52 5.77
N THR A 111 10.29 11.84 5.53
CA THR A 111 10.97 11.80 4.23
C THR A 111 10.65 10.53 3.45
N LYS A 112 10.25 9.46 4.15
CA LYS A 112 9.84 8.20 3.56
C LYS A 112 8.49 7.76 4.12
N LEU A 113 7.50 7.62 3.24
CA LEU A 113 6.15 7.18 3.57
C LEU A 113 5.82 5.89 2.83
N ILE A 114 5.42 4.85 3.56
CA ILE A 114 5.01 3.57 3.00
C ILE A 114 3.57 3.29 3.43
N ILE A 115 2.64 3.28 2.48
CA ILE A 115 1.23 2.96 2.69
C ILE A 115 0.96 1.57 2.14
N GLY A 116 0.92 0.60 3.03
CA GLY A 116 0.60 -0.79 2.75
C GLY A 116 -0.88 -1.11 2.92
N GLY A 117 -1.33 -2.17 2.25
CA GLY A 117 -2.68 -2.71 2.37
C GLY A 117 -3.64 -2.20 1.29
N GLU A 118 -4.94 -2.20 1.57
CA GLU A 118 -5.99 -2.06 0.54
C GLU A 118 -6.37 -0.58 0.31
N ILE A 119 -5.99 -0.04 -0.85
CA ILE A 119 -6.37 1.31 -1.32
C ILE A 119 -7.46 1.20 -2.41
N GLN A 120 -8.56 0.50 -2.10
CA GLN A 120 -9.59 0.15 -3.10
C GLN A 120 -10.82 1.07 -3.11
N LYS A 121 -11.05 1.82 -2.02
CA LYS A 121 -12.32 2.52 -1.81
C LYS A 121 -12.41 3.88 -2.51
N PHE A 122 -11.36 4.31 -3.22
CA PHE A 122 -11.32 5.61 -3.90
C PHE A 122 -10.24 5.66 -4.99
N LYS A 123 -10.35 6.63 -5.91
CA LYS A 123 -9.33 6.87 -6.94
C LYS A 123 -8.07 7.48 -6.34
N LEU A 124 -6.91 6.87 -6.58
CA LEU A 124 -5.65 7.32 -5.99
C LEU A 124 -5.32 8.80 -6.28
N SER A 125 -5.64 9.30 -7.48
CA SER A 125 -5.43 10.71 -7.83
C SER A 125 -6.13 11.70 -6.89
N THR A 126 -7.18 11.30 -6.18
CA THR A 126 -7.86 12.16 -5.20
C THR A 126 -7.01 12.49 -3.97
N VAL A 127 -5.99 11.69 -3.67
CA VAL A 127 -5.09 11.92 -2.52
C VAL A 127 -3.72 12.49 -2.92
N PHE A 128 -3.43 12.68 -4.21
CA PHE A 128 -2.16 13.33 -4.64
C PHE A 128 -1.95 14.72 -4.03
N PRO A 129 -2.97 15.60 -3.95
CA PRO A 129 -2.81 16.90 -3.32
C PRO A 129 -2.40 16.81 -1.84
N VAL A 130 -2.74 15.70 -1.16
CA VAL A 130 -2.31 15.45 0.22
C VAL A 130 -0.80 15.23 0.28
N PHE A 131 -0.25 14.40 -0.63
CA PHE A 131 1.18 14.16 -0.71
C PHE A 131 1.98 15.42 -1.06
N GLY A 132 1.42 16.30 -1.90
CA GLY A 132 2.01 17.61 -2.21
C GLY A 132 2.20 18.53 -1.00
N ARG A 133 1.50 18.28 0.12
CA ARG A 133 1.72 19.03 1.37
C ARG A 133 2.99 18.60 2.11
N PHE A 134 3.49 17.38 1.91
CA PHE A 134 4.70 16.90 2.58
C PHE A 134 5.95 17.51 1.95
N GLN A 135 6.48 18.57 2.56
CA GLN A 135 7.59 19.35 2.00
C GLN A 135 8.94 18.62 1.95
N LYS A 136 9.06 17.47 2.62
CA LYS A 136 10.31 16.70 2.74
C LYS A 136 10.19 15.28 2.21
N LEU A 137 9.04 14.91 1.66
CA LEU A 137 8.81 13.54 1.21
C LEU A 137 9.63 13.26 -0.05
N GLU A 138 10.56 12.32 0.07
CA GLU A 138 11.49 11.89 -0.98
C GLU A 138 11.11 10.51 -1.53
N ILE A 139 10.56 9.63 -0.67
CA ILE A 139 10.20 8.26 -1.04
C ILE A 139 8.76 7.96 -0.64
N LEU A 140 7.97 7.50 -1.61
CA LEU A 140 6.59 7.06 -1.41
C LEU A 140 6.43 5.61 -1.87
N GLY A 141 5.94 4.74 -1.02
CA GLY A 141 5.51 3.39 -1.39
C GLY A 141 3.99 3.27 -1.22
N LEU A 142 3.29 2.83 -2.26
CA LEU A 142 1.85 2.58 -2.26
C LEU A 142 1.57 1.13 -2.69
N THR A 143 0.88 0.36 -1.85
CA THR A 143 0.29 -0.90 -2.31
C THR A 143 -0.92 -0.54 -3.17
N ASP A 144 -0.77 -0.74 -4.47
CA ASP A 144 -1.83 -0.51 -5.44
C ASP A 144 -2.59 -1.82 -5.62
N LEU A 145 -3.89 -1.75 -5.36
CA LEU A 145 -4.74 -2.92 -5.31
C LEU A 145 -6.06 -2.58 -5.96
N PHE A 146 -6.30 -3.20 -7.10
CA PHE A 146 -7.66 -3.53 -7.51
C PHE A 146 -8.00 -4.91 -6.94
N ASP A 147 -9.08 -5.00 -6.15
CA ASP A 147 -9.71 -6.30 -5.90
C ASP A 147 -10.41 -6.67 -7.21
N PHE A 148 -9.99 -7.76 -7.84
CA PHE A 148 -10.77 -8.30 -8.94
C PHE A 148 -11.93 -9.05 -8.32
N THR A 149 -13.14 -8.51 -8.46
CA THR A 149 -14.31 -9.35 -8.26
C THR A 149 -14.45 -10.27 -9.47
N MET A 150 -15.03 -11.45 -9.29
CA MET A 150 -15.40 -12.33 -10.41
C MET A 150 -16.26 -11.58 -11.45
N GLY A 151 -17.02 -10.58 -11.03
CA GLY A 151 -17.81 -9.73 -11.91
C GLY A 151 -16.97 -8.85 -12.84
N ASP A 152 -15.81 -8.37 -12.40
CA ASP A 152 -14.92 -7.52 -13.21
C ASP A 152 -14.21 -8.33 -14.29
N VAL A 153 -13.84 -9.58 -13.98
CA VAL A 153 -13.33 -10.56 -14.95
C VAL A 153 -14.40 -10.86 -16.01
N MET A 154 -15.63 -11.13 -15.58
CA MET A 154 -16.75 -11.43 -16.48
C MET A 154 -17.13 -10.25 -17.39
N THR A 155 -17.03 -9.01 -16.91
CA THR A 155 -17.39 -7.82 -17.68
C THR A 155 -16.34 -7.52 -18.77
N ASN A 156 -15.04 -7.62 -18.46
CA ASN A 156 -13.97 -7.41 -19.44
C ASN A 156 -13.92 -8.52 -20.51
N LEU A 157 -14.29 -9.75 -20.17
CA LEU A 157 -14.37 -10.88 -21.12
C LEU A 157 -15.48 -10.70 -22.18
N LEU A 158 -16.56 -9.98 -21.86
CA LEU A 158 -17.71 -9.79 -22.76
C LEU A 158 -17.52 -8.61 -23.75
N ASP A 159 -16.63 -7.67 -23.44
CA ASP A 159 -16.47 -6.43 -24.20
C ASP A 159 -15.38 -6.51 -25.31
N GLU A 160 -14.33 -7.34 -25.16
CA GLU A 160 -13.25 -7.42 -26.17
C GLU A 160 -13.47 -8.49 -27.26
N GLU A 161 -14.18 -9.58 -26.96
CA GLU A 161 -14.61 -10.54 -27.95
C GLU A 161 -16.10 -10.80 -27.72
N GLY A 162 -16.97 -10.27 -28.58
CA GLY A 162 -18.41 -10.59 -28.59
C GLY A 162 -18.72 -12.04 -28.98
N VAL A 163 -17.92 -12.99 -28.50
CA VAL A 163 -17.91 -14.40 -28.84
C VAL A 163 -17.91 -15.19 -27.54
N CYS A 164 -19.04 -15.84 -27.29
CA CYS A 164 -19.10 -16.92 -26.32
C CYS A 164 -18.08 -17.99 -26.73
N ALA A 165 -17.02 -18.17 -25.93
CA ALA A 165 -15.95 -19.13 -26.17
C ALA A 165 -16.35 -20.60 -25.87
N CYS A 166 -17.62 -20.96 -26.08
CA CYS A 166 -18.03 -22.36 -26.13
C CYS A 166 -17.88 -22.88 -27.56
N ASP A 167 -17.51 -24.15 -27.72
CA ASP A 167 -17.64 -24.87 -28.99
C ASP A 167 -19.09 -24.89 -29.53
N CYS A 168 -20.07 -24.50 -28.71
CA CYS A 168 -21.47 -24.36 -29.11
C CYS A 168 -21.75 -23.15 -30.03
N CYS A 169 -20.84 -22.18 -30.10
CA CYS A 169 -20.96 -20.98 -30.93
C CYS A 169 -19.98 -20.94 -32.11
N LEU A 170 -19.11 -21.95 -32.28
CA LEU A 170 -18.12 -22.02 -33.35
C LEU A 170 -18.62 -22.77 -34.60
N GLY A 171 -19.90 -23.12 -34.66
CA GLY A 171 -20.56 -23.59 -35.89
C GLY A 171 -21.00 -22.44 -36.79
N ASP A 172 -21.13 -22.69 -38.09
CA ASP A 172 -21.47 -21.72 -39.16
C ASP A 172 -22.86 -21.02 -39.03
N ASP A 173 -23.55 -21.15 -37.89
CA ASP A 173 -24.89 -20.60 -37.68
C ASP A 173 -24.90 -19.70 -36.43
N PRO A 174 -25.02 -18.36 -36.59
CA PRO A 174 -24.98 -17.43 -35.46
C PRO A 174 -26.17 -17.68 -34.54
N CYS A 175 -25.92 -17.88 -33.25
CA CYS A 175 -26.95 -18.08 -32.25
C CYS A 175 -27.93 -16.90 -32.24
N ILE A 176 -29.13 -17.12 -32.76
CA ILE A 176 -30.27 -16.25 -32.52
C ILE A 176 -30.64 -16.43 -31.04
N ILE A 177 -30.83 -15.31 -30.34
CA ILE A 177 -30.87 -15.11 -28.88
C ILE A 177 -32.04 -15.85 -28.17
N ASP A 178 -32.64 -16.89 -28.75
CA ASP A 178 -33.92 -17.46 -28.31
C ASP A 178 -33.93 -18.97 -28.04
N THR A 179 -32.76 -19.59 -27.88
CA THR A 179 -32.67 -21.00 -27.46
C THR A 179 -31.61 -21.18 -26.40
N ASN A 180 -32.04 -21.10 -25.14
CA ASN A 180 -31.65 -21.94 -23.99
C ASN A 180 -30.29 -22.65 -24.10
N CYS A 181 -29.22 -21.90 -24.31
CA CYS A 181 -27.86 -22.38 -24.22
C CYS A 181 -27.47 -22.21 -22.76
N ASP A 182 -27.49 -23.30 -21.99
CA ASP A 182 -26.93 -23.35 -20.64
C ASP A 182 -25.40 -23.25 -20.77
N CYS A 183 -24.92 -22.03 -21.05
CA CYS A 183 -23.49 -21.72 -21.09
C CYS A 183 -22.83 -21.89 -19.71
N ASP A 184 -23.63 -22.02 -18.65
CA ASP A 184 -23.20 -22.28 -17.27
C ASP A 184 -22.33 -23.53 -17.14
N GLU A 185 -22.48 -24.57 -17.97
CA GLU A 185 -21.57 -25.74 -17.92
C GLU A 185 -20.27 -25.53 -18.74
N CYS A 186 -20.26 -24.59 -19.68
CA CYS A 186 -19.12 -24.32 -20.57
C CYS A 186 -18.14 -23.32 -19.95
N HIS A 187 -18.66 -22.37 -19.17
CA HIS A 187 -17.90 -21.37 -18.44
C HIS A 187 -17.18 -21.93 -17.20
N TYR A 188 -17.58 -23.11 -16.70
CA TYR A 188 -17.14 -23.68 -15.42
C TYR A 188 -16.44 -25.05 -15.56
N ASN A 189 -15.53 -25.19 -16.52
CA ASN A 189 -14.48 -26.20 -16.39
C ASN A 189 -13.19 -25.52 -15.88
N ASP A 190 -12.45 -26.22 -15.01
CA ASP A 190 -11.28 -25.65 -14.32
C ASP A 190 -10.23 -25.11 -15.31
N GLU A 191 -10.07 -25.73 -16.49
CA GLU A 191 -9.11 -25.31 -17.52
C GLU A 191 -9.49 -23.97 -18.19
N ASN A 192 -10.77 -23.75 -18.44
CA ASN A 192 -11.29 -22.50 -18.99
C ASN A 192 -11.23 -21.39 -17.93
N TYR A 193 -11.58 -21.71 -16.68
CA TYR A 193 -11.47 -20.76 -15.58
C TYR A 193 -10.04 -20.23 -15.42
N GLU A 194 -9.04 -21.12 -15.36
CA GLU A 194 -7.63 -20.72 -15.27
C GLU A 194 -7.20 -19.88 -16.48
N LYS A 195 -7.56 -20.29 -17.70
CA LYS A 195 -7.20 -19.55 -18.92
C LYS A 195 -7.83 -18.15 -18.97
N PHE A 196 -9.09 -18.01 -18.59
CA PHE A 196 -9.79 -16.71 -18.57
C PHE A 196 -9.30 -15.81 -17.43
N HIS A 197 -9.01 -16.40 -16.28
CA HIS A 197 -8.37 -15.72 -15.16
C HIS A 197 -6.99 -15.18 -15.58
N ASP A 198 -6.17 -15.99 -16.25
CA ASP A 198 -4.84 -15.60 -16.75
C ASP A 198 -4.92 -14.48 -17.82
N MET A 199 -5.90 -14.53 -18.72
CA MET A 199 -6.10 -13.48 -19.74
C MET A 199 -6.58 -12.16 -19.13
N ALA A 200 -7.56 -12.22 -18.23
CA ALA A 200 -8.04 -11.03 -17.52
C ALA A 200 -6.92 -10.40 -16.70
N GLN A 201 -6.12 -11.21 -15.99
CA GLN A 201 -4.93 -10.75 -15.28
C GLN A 201 -3.92 -10.06 -16.21
N ARG A 202 -3.67 -10.59 -17.42
CA ARG A 202 -2.74 -9.97 -18.38
C ARG A 202 -3.25 -8.64 -18.95
N ASN A 203 -4.48 -8.58 -19.43
CA ASN A 203 -5.04 -7.34 -20.00
C ASN A 203 -5.14 -6.25 -18.94
N LEU A 204 -5.46 -6.62 -17.70
CA LEU A 204 -5.51 -5.70 -16.57
C LEU A 204 -4.10 -5.26 -16.16
N SER A 205 -3.10 -6.16 -16.13
CA SER A 205 -1.69 -5.78 -15.89
C SER A 205 -1.22 -4.70 -16.85
N MET A 206 -1.54 -4.83 -18.15
CA MET A 206 -1.18 -3.82 -19.16
C MET A 206 -1.89 -2.47 -18.93
N SER A 207 -3.20 -2.49 -18.64
CA SER A 207 -3.94 -1.25 -18.32
C SER A 207 -3.46 -0.62 -16.99
N MET A 208 -3.01 -1.43 -16.04
CA MET A 208 -2.48 -0.98 -14.76
C MET A 208 -1.10 -0.34 -14.88
N GLU A 209 -0.22 -0.88 -15.71
CA GLU A 209 1.10 -0.28 -15.98
C GLU A 209 0.98 1.12 -16.59
N GLU A 210 0.08 1.31 -17.55
CA GLU A 210 -0.20 2.63 -18.15
C GLU A 210 -0.74 3.63 -17.10
N ASN A 211 -1.69 3.19 -16.27
CA ASN A 211 -2.22 3.99 -15.17
C ASN A 211 -1.16 4.32 -14.10
N GLN A 212 -0.24 3.39 -13.79
CA GLN A 212 0.81 3.61 -12.79
C GLN A 212 1.86 4.59 -13.26
N VAL A 213 2.22 4.59 -14.55
CA VAL A 213 3.10 5.62 -15.12
C VAL A 213 2.47 7.01 -15.02
N GLU A 214 1.19 7.16 -15.41
CA GLU A 214 0.49 8.44 -15.31
C GLU A 214 0.34 8.91 -13.85
N ASN A 215 0.01 7.99 -12.94
CA ASN A 215 -0.06 8.24 -11.50
C ASN A 215 1.30 8.67 -10.94
N ALA A 216 2.39 8.00 -11.33
CA ALA A 216 3.74 8.35 -10.91
C ALA A 216 4.13 9.76 -11.38
N ILE A 217 3.89 10.09 -12.65
CA ILE A 217 4.15 11.43 -13.20
C ILE A 217 3.35 12.48 -12.41
N SER A 218 2.05 12.26 -12.24
CA SER A 218 1.17 13.16 -11.47
C SER A 218 1.66 13.34 -10.02
N LEU A 219 2.14 12.28 -9.38
CA LEU A 219 2.73 12.37 -8.03
C LEU A 219 4.00 13.22 -8.01
N PHE A 220 4.88 13.10 -9.01
CA PHE A 220 6.09 13.93 -9.10
C PHE A 220 5.78 15.40 -9.43
N GLU A 221 4.69 15.68 -10.14
CA GLU A 221 4.20 17.04 -10.37
C GLU A 221 3.62 17.66 -9.10
N GLU A 222 2.75 16.93 -8.39
CA GLU A 222 2.11 17.39 -7.15
C GLU A 222 3.07 17.46 -5.95
N CYS A 223 4.10 16.61 -5.93
CA CYS A 223 5.12 16.54 -4.88
C CYS A 223 6.53 16.67 -5.47
N PRO A 224 7.03 17.89 -5.77
CA PRO A 224 8.32 18.09 -6.46
C PRO A 224 9.57 17.61 -5.70
N GLY A 225 9.45 17.43 -4.39
CA GLY A 225 10.51 16.87 -3.53
C GLY A 225 10.63 15.35 -3.63
N LEU A 226 9.65 14.69 -4.24
CA LEU A 226 9.60 13.24 -4.36
C LEU A 226 10.65 12.76 -5.38
N GLU A 227 11.50 11.85 -4.95
CA GLU A 227 12.59 11.28 -5.75
C GLU A 227 12.27 9.87 -6.24
N THR A 228 11.42 9.14 -5.52
CA THR A 228 11.07 7.76 -5.88
C THR A 228 9.65 7.40 -5.46
N VAL A 229 8.93 6.74 -6.35
CA VAL A 229 7.61 6.13 -6.09
C VAL A 229 7.71 4.63 -6.31
N TYR A 230 7.24 3.84 -5.36
CA TYR A 230 7.06 2.40 -5.49
C TYR A 230 5.58 2.09 -5.55
N PHE A 231 5.18 1.33 -6.57
CA PHE A 231 3.89 0.68 -6.62
C PHE A 231 4.09 -0.83 -6.42
N GLN A 232 3.32 -1.44 -5.53
CA GLN A 232 3.30 -2.88 -5.34
C GLN A 232 1.88 -3.40 -5.52
N LEU A 233 1.73 -4.43 -6.34
CA LEU A 233 0.50 -5.22 -6.41
C LEU A 233 0.47 -6.18 -5.22
N ARG A 234 -0.66 -6.34 -4.53
CA ARG A 234 -0.78 -7.19 -3.31
C ARG A 234 -0.36 -8.64 -3.50
N SER A 235 -0.52 -9.15 -4.71
CA SER A 235 -0.18 -10.52 -5.07
C SER A 235 1.32 -10.72 -5.29
N ASP A 236 2.09 -9.64 -5.41
CA ASP A 236 3.45 -9.70 -5.93
C ASP A 236 4.48 -9.48 -4.82
N ASP A 237 5.50 -10.33 -4.84
CA ASP A 237 6.65 -10.25 -3.94
C ASP A 237 7.58 -9.06 -4.27
N CYS A 238 7.33 -8.36 -5.39
CA CYS A 238 8.15 -7.27 -5.87
C CYS A 238 7.33 -6.01 -6.17
N SER A 239 8.00 -4.88 -6.29
CA SER A 239 7.41 -3.60 -6.66
C SER A 239 7.99 -3.05 -7.95
N THR A 240 7.23 -2.16 -8.58
CA THR A 240 7.73 -1.33 -9.68
C THR A 240 8.13 0.02 -9.10
N CYS A 241 9.37 0.41 -9.37
CA CYS A 241 9.97 1.64 -8.90
C CYS A 241 10.05 2.66 -10.04
N TYR A 242 9.57 3.86 -9.77
CA TYR A 242 9.56 4.99 -10.69
C TYR A 242 10.46 6.09 -10.15
N ARG A 243 11.27 6.71 -11.02
CA ARG A 243 12.06 7.90 -10.70
C ARG A 243 11.87 8.96 -11.76
N PRO A 244 11.75 10.25 -11.40
CA PRO A 244 11.45 11.29 -12.36
C PRO A 244 12.68 11.62 -13.20
N ILE A 245 12.49 11.70 -14.52
CA ILE A 245 13.43 12.36 -15.42
C ILE A 245 12.94 13.79 -15.59
N LYS A 246 13.76 14.74 -15.15
CA LYS A 246 13.40 16.16 -15.13
C LYS A 246 13.75 16.86 -16.45
N ASP A 247 12.86 17.73 -16.91
CA ASP A 247 13.12 18.62 -18.05
C ASP A 247 14.15 19.72 -17.68
N TYR A 248 14.47 20.58 -18.65
CA TYR A 248 15.38 21.70 -18.45
C TYR A 248 14.86 22.77 -17.46
N LYS A 249 13.58 22.71 -17.05
CA LYS A 249 12.95 23.56 -16.05
C LYS A 249 12.89 22.90 -14.67
N GLY A 250 13.27 21.63 -14.56
CA GLY A 250 13.23 20.86 -13.32
C GLY A 250 11.89 20.18 -13.04
N ASN A 251 10.94 20.19 -13.98
CA ASN A 251 9.66 19.50 -13.85
C ASN A 251 9.81 18.04 -14.29
N ALA A 252 9.01 17.13 -13.73
CA ALA A 252 8.97 15.75 -14.22
C ALA A 252 8.38 15.72 -15.65
N ASP A 253 9.15 15.19 -16.61
CA ASP A 253 8.73 15.03 -18.02
C ASP A 253 8.35 13.58 -18.29
N THR A 254 9.16 12.65 -17.79
CA THR A 254 8.92 11.21 -17.90
C THR A 254 9.54 10.51 -16.68
N VAL A 255 9.49 9.18 -16.65
CA VAL A 255 9.98 8.36 -15.54
C VAL A 255 10.88 7.24 -16.03
N THR A 256 11.93 6.92 -15.26
CA THR A 256 12.60 5.62 -15.39
C THR A 256 11.77 4.58 -14.65
N ILE A 257 11.59 3.41 -15.27
CA ILE A 257 10.82 2.30 -14.71
C ILE A 257 11.79 1.16 -14.39
N ASN A 258 11.76 0.71 -13.14
CA ASN A 258 12.52 -0.42 -12.64
C ASN A 258 11.54 -1.45 -12.07
N GLU A 259 11.32 -2.53 -12.81
CA GLU A 259 10.47 -3.65 -12.39
C GLU A 259 11.22 -4.61 -11.46
N TYR A 260 10.45 -5.40 -10.70
CA TYR A 260 10.96 -6.42 -9.78
C TYR A 260 11.91 -5.87 -8.69
N GLU A 261 11.71 -4.63 -8.26
CA GLU A 261 12.45 -4.03 -7.18
C GLU A 261 11.94 -4.52 -5.82
N ASN A 262 12.80 -4.47 -4.81
CA ASN A 262 12.38 -4.80 -3.45
C ASN A 262 11.46 -3.70 -2.91
N TRP A 263 10.37 -4.10 -2.25
CA TRP A 263 9.50 -3.17 -1.55
C TRP A 263 10.27 -2.33 -0.52
N PRO A 264 10.09 -0.99 -0.46
CA PRO A 264 10.71 -0.15 0.56
C PRO A 264 10.29 -0.62 1.96
N GLN A 265 11.28 -0.95 2.79
CA GLN A 265 11.04 -1.34 4.18
C GLN A 265 11.48 -0.21 5.12
N ILE A 266 10.96 -0.23 6.35
CA ILE A 266 11.48 0.64 7.41
C ILE A 266 12.91 0.25 7.85
N SER A 267 13.30 -0.99 7.56
CA SER A 267 14.61 -1.58 7.86
C SER A 267 15.66 -1.20 6.84
N THR A 268 15.26 -0.79 5.64
CA THR A 268 16.16 -0.41 4.55
C THR A 268 16.17 1.10 4.38
N ASP A 269 17.13 1.80 5.00
CA ASP A 269 17.50 3.15 4.56
C ASP A 269 19.04 3.27 4.50
N PHE A 270 19.46 4.09 3.54
CA PHE A 270 20.74 4.20 2.86
C PHE A 270 21.99 4.21 3.75
N TYR A 271 22.97 3.41 3.35
CA TYR A 271 24.38 3.69 3.62
C TYR A 271 24.79 4.91 2.77
N TYR A 272 24.98 6.07 3.40
CA TYR A 272 25.82 7.14 2.88
C TYR A 272 27.01 7.33 3.82
#